data_AF-W6RPR5-F1
#
_entry.id   AF-W6RPR5-F1
#
_cell.length_a   1.000
_cell.length_b   1.000
_cell.length_c   1.000
_cell.angle_alpha   90.00
_cell.angle_beta   90.00
_cell.angle_gamma   90.00
#
_symmetry.space_group_name_H-M   'P 1'
#
loop_
_entity.id
_entity.type
_entity.pdbx_description
1 polymer ?
#
loop_
_entity_poly.entity_id
_entity_poly.type
_entity_poly.pdbx_seq_one_letter_code
_entity_poly.pdbx_strand_id
1 'polypeptide(L)' 'MTAAEKRLDLQYDAVEQAIAWHSGDMRAAIATLIDDCKHLRDQLDTAQKCMSKGLTRGWVPSPER' A
#
# COMPACT_ATOMS: atom_id res chain seq x y z
N MET A 1 -18.35 -7.59 20.15
CA MET A 1 -17.71 -7.04 18.95
C MET A 1 -17.39 -8.20 18.02
N THR A 2 -18.07 -8.26 16.88
CA THR A 2 -17.86 -9.21 15.78
C THR A 2 -16.54 -8.90 15.05
N ALA A 3 -16.04 -9.86 14.27
CA ALA A 3 -14.82 -9.68 13.47
C ALA A 3 -14.95 -8.56 12.41
N ALA A 4 -16.17 -8.29 11.94
CA ALA A 4 -16.45 -7.20 11.01
C ALA A 4 -16.28 -5.83 11.69
N GLU A 5 -16.85 -5.65 12.88
CA GLU A 5 -16.74 -4.41 13.66
C GLU A 5 -15.27 -4.08 13.99
N LYS A 6 -14.50 -5.08 14.44
CA LYS A 6 -13.07 -4.89 14.75
C LYS A 6 -12.24 -4.46 13.53
N ARG A 7 -12.62 -4.93 12.33
CA ARG A 7 -11.93 -4.55 11.08
C ARG A 7 -12.26 -3.12 10.67
N LEU A 8 -13.50 -2.66 10.89
CA LEU A 8 -13.85 -1.25 10.68
C LEU A 8 -13.08 -0.34 11.64
N ASP A 9 -12.96 -0.70 12.92
CA ASP A 9 -12.20 0.10 13.90
C ASP A 9 -10.73 0.23 13.49
N LEU A 10 -10.10 -0.87 13.07
CA LEU A 10 -8.71 -0.84 12.57
C LEU A 10 -8.56 0.00 11.30
N GLN A 11 -9.54 -0.06 10.40
CA GLN A 11 -9.53 0.74 9.18
C GLN A 11 -9.71 2.23 9.50
N TYR A 12 -10.59 2.57 10.44
CA TYR A 12 -10.78 3.93 10.92
C TYR A 12 -9.48 4.47 11.56
N ASP A 13 -8.83 3.69 12.41
CA ASP A 13 -7.53 4.05 13.01
C ASP A 13 -6.44 4.30 11.95
N ALA A 14 -6.39 3.48 10.90
CA ALA A 14 -5.43 3.67 9.80
C ALA A 14 -5.72 4.95 8.98
N VAL A 15 -6.99 5.29 8.77
CA VAL A 15 -7.39 6.51 8.07
C VAL A 15 -7.02 7.75 8.89
N GLU A 16 -7.31 7.75 10.19
CA GLU A 16 -6.95 8.86 11.08
C GLU A 16 -5.44 9.05 11.17
N GLN A 17 -4.66 7.96 11.23
CA GLN A 17 -3.20 8.02 11.18
C GLN A 17 -2.68 8.63 9.87
N ALA A 18 -3.25 8.25 8.73
CA ALA A 18 -2.86 8.81 7.43
C ALA A 18 -3.18 10.31 7.33
N ILE A 19 -4.35 10.73 7.83
CA ILE A 19 -4.74 12.14 7.89
C ILE A 19 -3.82 12.92 8.84
N ALA A 20 -3.53 12.37 10.02
CA ALA A 20 -2.65 12.99 11.02
C ALA A 20 -1.22 13.17 10.49
N TRP A 21 -0.69 12.22 9.72
CA TRP A 21 0.62 12.33 9.08
C TRP A 21 0.70 13.55 8.13
N HIS A 22 -0.41 13.91 7.50
CA HIS A 22 -0.55 15.11 6.68
C HIS A 22 -1.09 16.33 7.44
N SER A 23 -0.95 16.35 8.78
CA SER A 23 -1.40 17.47 9.62
C SER A 23 -2.88 17.84 9.43
N GLY A 24 -3.73 16.85 9.11
CA GLY A 24 -5.15 17.07 8.85
C GLY A 24 -5.50 17.40 7.40
N ASP A 25 -4.51 17.55 6.51
CA ASP A 25 -4.77 17.77 5.08
C ASP A 25 -5.21 16.48 4.39
N MET A 26 -6.53 16.31 4.30
CA MET A 26 -7.16 15.18 3.63
C MET A 26 -6.79 15.08 2.15
N ARG A 27 -6.57 16.20 1.45
CA ARG A 27 -6.22 16.17 0.02
C ARG A 27 -4.80 15.66 -0.16
N ALA A 28 -3.88 16.10 0.68
CA ALA A 28 -2.51 15.61 0.67
C ALA A 28 -2.46 14.10 0.99
N ALA A 29 -3.21 13.64 2.01
CA ALA A 29 -3.30 12.22 2.35
C ALA A 29 -3.84 11.36 1.20
N ILE A 30 -4.94 11.78 0.56
CA ILE A 30 -5.51 11.07 -0.58
C ILE A 30 -4.54 11.08 -1.77
N ALA A 31 -3.85 12.19 -2.02
CA ALA A 31 -2.88 12.29 -3.10
C ALA A 31 -1.73 11.29 -2.92
N THR A 32 -1.18 11.17 -1.70
CA THR A 32 -0.14 10.18 -1.39
C THR A 32 -0.64 8.75 -1.57
N LEU A 33 -1.84 8.42 -1.06
CA LEU A 33 -2.42 7.08 -1.23
C LEU A 33 -2.61 6.70 -2.70
N ILE A 34 -3.00 7.66 -3.55
CA ILE A 34 -3.11 7.45 -5.00
C ILE A 34 -1.74 7.17 -5.61
N ASP A 35 -0.70 7.85 -5.15
CA ASP A 35 0.67 7.63 -5.63
C ASP A 35 1.22 6.27 -5.20
N ASP A 36 1.03 5.90 -3.94
CA ASP A 36 1.37 4.57 -3.40
C ASP A 36 0.66 3.46 -4.19
N CYS A 37 -0.63 3.64 -4.50
CA CYS A 37 -1.38 2.69 -5.31
C CYS A 37 -0.80 2.53 -6.72
N LYS A 38 -0.35 3.62 -7.37
CA LYS A 38 0.32 3.54 -8.67
C LYS A 38 1.64 2.79 -8.55
N HIS A 39 2.43 3.14 -7.54
CA HIS A 39 3.72 2.50 -7.28
C HIS A 39 3.57 0.99 -7.06
N LEU A 40 2.61 0.56 -6.25
CA LEU A 40 2.32 -0.86 -6.01
C LEU A 40 1.90 -1.59 -7.29
N ARG A 41 1.13 -0.94 -8.17
CA ARG A 41 0.75 -1.53 -9.47
C ARG A 41 1.97 -1.71 -10.37
N ASP A 42 2.90 -0.75 -10.37
CA ASP A 42 4.14 -0.84 -11.14
C ASP A 42 5.07 -1.94 -10.60
N GLN A 43 5.12 -2.11 -9.27
CA GLN A 43 5.83 -3.23 -8.65
C GLN A 43 5.21 -4.59 -9.05
N LEU A 44 3.88 -4.70 -9.05
CA LEU A 44 3.18 -5.92 -9.45
C LEU A 44 3.39 -6.25 -10.94
N ASP A 45 3.34 -5.26 -11.82
CA ASP A 45 3.63 -5.45 -13.24
C ASP A 45 5.08 -5.89 -13.46
N THR A 46 6.02 -5.28 -12.73
CA THR A 46 7.44 -5.69 -12.74
C THR A 46 7.60 -7.13 -12.25
N ALA A 47 7.01 -7.49 -11.12
CA ALA A 47 7.05 -8.85 -10.59
C ALA A 47 6.46 -9.87 -11.57
N GLN A 48 5.30 -9.56 -12.17
CA GLN A 48 4.67 -10.42 -13.19
C GLN A 48 5.58 -10.64 -14.40
N LYS A 49 6.24 -9.59 -14.90
CA LYS A 49 7.21 -9.68 -15.99
C LYS A 49 8.42 -10.53 -15.62
N CYS A 50 8.93 -10.41 -14.39
CA CYS A 50 10.07 -11.20 -13.92
C CYS A 50 9.69 -12.69 -13.71
N MET A 51 8.49 -12.96 -13.19
CA MET A 51 7.99 -14.34 -12.97
C MET A 51 7.76 -15.08 -14.29
N SER A 52 7.20 -14.42 -15.31
CA SER A 52 6.91 -15.05 -16.62
C SER A 52 8.16 -15.41 -17.43
N LYS A 53 9.29 -14.72 -17.21
CA LYS A 53 10.55 -14.94 -17.96
C LYS A 53 11.57 -15.83 -17.24
N GLY A 54 11.22 -16.41 -16.08
CA GLY A 54 12.18 -17.17 -15.26
C GLY A 54 13.31 -16.32 -14.66
N LEU A 55 13.18 -14.99 -14.68
CA LEU A 55 14.19 -14.04 -14.22
C LEU A 55 14.29 -13.99 -12.68
N THR A 56 13.26 -14.43 -11.95
CA THR A 56 13.20 -14.39 -10.47
C THR A 56 13.82 -15.60 -9.79
N ARG A 57 14.52 -16.49 -10.52
CA ARG A 57 15.10 -17.70 -9.91
C ARG A 57 16.23 -17.31 -8.94
N GLY A 58 15.90 -17.24 -7.65
CA GLY A 58 16.81 -16.81 -6.57
C GLY A 58 16.71 -15.34 -6.14
N TRP A 59 15.76 -14.58 -6.71
CA TRP A 59 15.54 -13.18 -6.31
C TRP A 59 14.55 -13.06 -5.15
N VAL A 60 14.86 -12.21 -4.17
CA VAL A 60 14.01 -11.90 -3.02
C VAL A 60 13.73 -10.39 -3.05
N PRO A 61 12.47 -9.94 -3.17
CA PRO A 61 12.14 -8.52 -3.13
C PRO A 61 12.47 -7.95 -1.76
N SER A 62 13.23 -6.86 -1.73
CA SER A 62 13.43 -6.06 -0.53
C SER A 62 12.52 -4.84 -0.57
N PRO A 63 11.84 -4.52 0.54
CA PRO A 63 11.01 -3.33 0.66
C PRO A 63 11.91 -2.12 0.94
N GLU A 64 12.77 -1.73 0.00
CA GLU A 64 13.38 -0.41 0.09
C GLU A 64 12.35 0.67 -0.24
N ARG A 65 12.42 1.72 0.58
CA ARG A 65 11.45 2.80 0.81
C ARG A 65 11.04 3.60 -0.42
#